data_AF-A0A0G0B9B5-F1
#
_entry.id   AF-A0A0G0B9B5-F1
#
_cell.length_a   1.000
_cell.length_b   1.000
_cell.length_c   1.000
_cell.angle_alpha   90.00
_cell.angle_beta   90.00
_cell.angle_gamma   90.00
#
_symmetry.space_group_name_H-M   'P 1'
#
loop_
_entity.id
_entity.type
_entity.pdbx_description
1 polymer ?
#
loop_
_entity_poly.entity_id
_entity_poly.type
_entity_poly.pdbx_seq_one_letter_code
_entity_poly.pdbx_strand_id
1 'polypeptide(L)'
;MKKEKERKEKQLQFGLKNTPKNIYFKYKDQYELWLAGLETKKFIKDSLTWFTIILSSSFLFTEMYMIETTTEIPSEIPVLNYFLTPSKRLVSNEYIYLFPFLTLLILIISISLSNSYYHKERELSKTVLIVMLLVNLSICLIFLNLFYLF
;
A
#
# COMPACT_ATOMS: atom_id res chain seq x y z
N MET A 1 -11.67 -19.17 14.94
CA MET A 1 -10.20 -19.31 14.93
C MET A 1 -9.58 -18.27 15.83
N LYS A 2 -9.18 -18.66 17.06
CA LYS A 2 -8.49 -17.79 18.03
C LYS A 2 -7.00 -17.82 17.71
N LYS A 3 -6.39 -16.65 17.54
CA LYS A 3 -4.94 -16.46 17.42
C LYS A 3 -4.24 -17.14 18.61
N GLU A 4 -3.39 -18.12 18.34
CA GLU A 4 -2.42 -18.63 19.31
C GLU A 4 -1.52 -17.46 19.72
N LYS A 5 -1.71 -16.97 20.94
CA LYS A 5 -0.74 -16.12 21.62
C LYS A 5 0.52 -16.95 21.80
N GLU A 6 1.61 -16.55 21.16
CA GLU A 6 2.96 -17.03 21.45
C GLU A 6 3.13 -17.11 22.97
N ARG A 7 3.30 -18.34 23.47
CA ARG A 7 3.58 -18.61 24.87
C ARG A 7 4.95 -18.02 25.17
N LYS A 8 4.98 -16.80 25.71
CA LYS A 8 6.16 -16.29 26.42
C LYS A 8 6.52 -17.32 27.47
N GLU A 9 7.65 -18.00 27.29
CA GLU A 9 8.20 -18.92 28.28
C GLU A 9 8.37 -18.12 29.58
N LYS A 10 7.46 -18.34 30.54
CA LYS A 10 7.62 -17.83 31.90
C LYS A 10 8.79 -18.59 32.50
N GLN A 11 9.96 -17.98 32.43
CA GLN A 11 11.14 -18.41 33.16
C GLN A 11 10.76 -18.54 34.64
N LEU A 12 10.84 -19.76 35.19
CA LEU A 12 10.67 -20.00 36.62
C LEU A 12 11.66 -19.10 37.37
N GLN A 13 11.14 -18.22 38.22
CA GLN A 13 11.93 -17.31 39.05
C GLN A 13 12.64 -18.11 40.15
N PHE A 14 13.59 -18.95 39.78
CA PHE A 14 14.66 -19.33 40.69
C PHE A 14 15.51 -18.09 40.89
N GLY A 15 15.77 -17.72 42.15
CA GLY A 15 16.56 -16.55 42.56
C GLY A 15 18.03 -16.60 42.16
N LEU A 16 18.31 -16.94 40.90
CA LEU A 16 19.61 -16.89 40.27
C LEU A 16 19.82 -15.47 39.76
N LYS A 17 20.88 -14.84 40.26
CA LYS A 17 21.40 -13.53 39.86
C LYS A 17 21.33 -13.41 38.34
N ASN A 18 20.59 -12.41 37.83
CA ASN A 18 20.38 -12.18 36.40
C ASN A 18 21.67 -12.39 35.62
N THR A 19 21.78 -13.49 34.88
CA THR A 19 22.95 -13.74 34.02
C THR A 19 23.02 -12.60 33.01
N PRO A 20 24.22 -12.10 32.65
CA PRO A 20 24.37 -10.97 31.72
C PRO A 20 23.66 -11.19 30.37
N LYS A 21 23.48 -12.46 29.96
CA LYS A 21 22.63 -12.82 28.82
C LYS A 21 21.17 -12.37 28.96
N ASN A 22 20.55 -12.49 30.13
CA ASN A 22 19.13 -12.14 30.33
C ASN A 22 18.92 -10.62 30.30
N ILE A 23 19.91 -9.86 30.75
CA ILE A 23 19.94 -8.40 30.64
C ILE A 23 20.09 -8.01 29.16
N TYR A 24 21.02 -8.64 28.43
CA TYR A 24 21.19 -8.41 26.99
C TYR A 24 19.91 -8.65 26.19
N PHE A 25 19.22 -9.79 26.39
CA PHE A 25 17.96 -10.06 25.68
C PHE A 25 16.84 -9.06 26.00
N LYS A 26 16.76 -8.57 27.26
CA LYS A 26 15.77 -7.56 27.66
C LYS A 26 15.96 -6.21 26.93
N TYR A 27 17.21 -5.84 26.64
CA TYR A 27 17.53 -4.60 25.92
C TYR A 27 17.69 -4.81 24.41
N LYS A 28 17.92 -6.04 23.94
CA LYS A 28 18.04 -6.37 22.52
C LYS A 28 16.77 -6.01 21.76
N ASP A 29 15.61 -6.40 22.28
CA ASP A 29 14.31 -6.09 21.64
C ASP A 29 14.05 -4.58 21.57
N GLN A 30 14.43 -3.83 22.62
CA GLN A 30 14.31 -2.36 22.65
C GLN A 30 15.29 -1.70 21.67
N TYR A 31 16.49 -2.25 21.53
CA TYR A 31 17.50 -1.78 20.59
C TYR A 31 17.09 -2.05 19.15
N GLU A 32 16.55 -3.22 18.84
CA GLU A 32 16.01 -3.55 17.50
C GLU A 32 14.83 -2.62 17.13
N LEU A 33 13.91 -2.35 18.07
CA LEU A 33 12.84 -1.35 17.88
C LEU A 33 13.39 0.06 17.64
N TRP A 34 14.42 0.46 18.38
CA TRP A 34 15.05 1.76 18.21
C TRP A 34 15.80 1.88 16.87
N LEU A 35 16.49 0.81 16.44
CA LEU A 35 17.15 0.73 15.14
C LEU A 35 16.13 0.83 14.00
N ALA A 36 15.02 0.08 14.10
CA ALA A 36 13.90 0.16 13.15
C ALA A 36 13.30 1.57 13.08
N GLY A 37 13.18 2.27 14.21
CA GLY A 37 12.76 3.68 14.26
C GLY A 37 13.73 4.67 13.60
N LEU A 38 15.04 4.40 13.62
CA LEU A 38 16.04 5.21 12.92
C LEU A 38 16.06 4.95 11.41
N GLU A 39 15.78 3.72 10.98
CA GLU A 39 15.79 3.36 9.56
C GLU A 39 14.50 3.76 8.84
N THR A 40 13.36 3.74 9.53
CA THR A 40 12.12 4.37 9.02
C THR A 40 12.30 5.88 8.78
N LYS A 41 13.12 6.58 9.57
CA LYS A 41 13.52 7.97 9.26
C LYS A 41 14.36 8.09 7.99
N LYS A 42 15.08 7.04 7.57
CA LYS A 42 15.78 7.01 6.28
C LYS A 42 14.81 6.80 5.13
N PHE A 43 13.79 5.95 5.29
CA PHE A 43 12.70 5.77 4.32
C PHE A 43 11.98 7.11 4.03
N ILE A 44 11.62 7.85 5.08
CA ILE A 44 10.95 9.17 4.94
C ILE A 44 11.86 10.21 4.25
N LYS A 45 13.19 10.03 4.26
CA LYS A 45 14.12 10.94 3.56
C LYS A 45 14.45 10.50 2.14
N ASP A 46 13.97 9.35 1.72
CA ASP A 46 14.30 8.77 0.43
C ASP A 46 13.53 9.47 -0.71
N SER A 47 14.26 9.97 -1.70
CA SER A 47 13.68 10.76 -2.79
C SER A 47 12.75 9.93 -3.69
N LEU A 48 13.09 8.65 -3.92
CA LEU A 48 12.25 7.74 -4.72
C LEU A 48 10.91 7.48 -4.02
N THR A 49 10.93 7.35 -2.70
CA THR A 49 9.72 7.21 -1.89
C THR A 49 8.78 8.40 -2.07
N TRP A 50 9.29 9.64 -1.93
CA TRP A 50 8.45 10.82 -2.17
C TRP A 50 7.99 10.95 -3.62
N PHE A 51 8.86 10.68 -4.58
CA PHE A 51 8.50 10.71 -6.00
C PHE A 51 7.32 9.77 -6.30
N THR A 52 7.40 8.52 -5.84
CA THR A 52 6.35 7.52 -6.07
C THR A 52 5.04 7.87 -5.37
N ILE A 53 5.10 8.40 -4.14
CA ILE A 53 3.91 8.85 -3.38
C ILE A 53 3.25 10.05 -4.06
N ILE A 54 4.01 11.09 -4.39
CA ILE A 54 3.48 12.31 -5.00
C ILE A 54 2.85 11.97 -6.34
N LEU A 55 3.56 11.23 -7.21
CA LEU A 55 3.08 10.91 -8.54
C LEU A 55 1.82 10.02 -8.51
N SER A 56 1.78 9.02 -7.63
CA SER A 56 0.58 8.20 -7.42
C SER A 56 -0.59 9.00 -6.85
N SER A 57 -0.32 9.97 -5.97
CA SER A 57 -1.36 10.86 -5.43
C SER A 57 -1.89 11.81 -6.51
N SER A 58 -1.04 12.25 -7.45
CA SER A 58 -1.46 13.01 -8.61
C SER A 58 -2.39 12.19 -9.51
N PHE A 59 -2.11 10.89 -9.74
CA PHE A 59 -3.03 10.03 -10.50
C PHE A 59 -4.40 9.92 -9.82
N LEU A 60 -4.43 9.67 -8.52
CA LEU A 60 -5.68 9.64 -7.75
C LEU A 60 -6.45 10.96 -7.85
N PHE A 61 -5.74 12.09 -7.77
CA PHE A 61 -6.35 13.41 -7.92
C PHE A 61 -6.92 13.61 -9.32
N THR A 62 -6.20 13.21 -10.38
CA THR A 62 -6.68 13.27 -11.76
C THR A 62 -7.94 12.43 -11.95
N GLU A 63 -7.98 11.21 -11.41
CA GLU A 63 -9.16 10.33 -11.46
C GLU A 63 -10.36 11.01 -10.81
N MET A 64 -10.22 11.53 -9.58
CA MET A 64 -11.29 12.23 -8.87
C MET A 64 -11.74 13.49 -9.61
N TYR A 65 -10.79 14.31 -10.06
CA TYR A 65 -11.07 15.56 -10.76
C TYR A 65 -11.88 15.33 -12.05
N MET A 66 -11.52 14.31 -12.83
CA MET A 66 -12.24 13.97 -14.07
C MET A 66 -13.67 13.51 -13.78
N ILE A 67 -13.89 12.74 -12.71
CA ILE A 67 -15.24 12.32 -12.30
C ILE A 67 -16.08 13.54 -11.91
N GLU A 68 -15.53 14.47 -11.14
CA GLU A 68 -16.27 15.65 -10.67
C GLU A 68 -16.56 16.67 -11.78
N THR A 69 -15.65 16.82 -12.75
CA THR A 69 -15.78 17.82 -13.82
C THR A 69 -16.58 17.36 -15.03
N THR A 70 -16.76 16.06 -15.21
CA THR A 70 -17.51 15.51 -16.34
C THR A 70 -19.00 15.53 -16.05
N THR A 71 -19.73 16.39 -16.77
CA THR A 71 -21.17 16.62 -16.55
C THR A 71 -22.07 15.50 -17.09
N GLU A 72 -21.59 14.66 -18.00
CA GLU A 72 -22.38 13.64 -18.69
C GLU A 72 -21.66 12.28 -18.66
N ILE A 73 -21.56 11.68 -17.48
CA ILE A 73 -21.14 10.28 -17.36
C ILE A 73 -22.34 9.40 -17.80
N PRO A 74 -22.20 8.53 -18.82
CA PRO A 74 -23.30 7.70 -19.30
C PRO A 74 -23.79 6.76 -18.18
N SER A 75 -25.09 6.44 -18.18
CA SER A 75 -25.72 5.60 -17.16
C SER A 75 -25.07 4.23 -17.02
N GLU A 76 -24.52 3.72 -18.12
CA GLU A 76 -23.77 2.47 -18.16
C GLU A 76 -22.39 2.69 -18.79
N ILE A 77 -21.37 2.14 -18.15
CA ILE A 77 -19.96 2.27 -18.51
C ILE A 77 -19.35 0.90 -18.85
N PRO A 78 -18.54 0.78 -19.92
CA PRO A 78 -17.97 -0.49 -20.35
C PRO A 78 -16.74 -0.89 -19.52
N VAL A 79 -16.95 -1.33 -18.28
CA VAL A 79 -15.87 -1.73 -17.36
C VAL A 79 -15.44 -3.19 -17.59
N LEU A 80 -16.37 -4.07 -17.95
CA LEU A 80 -16.15 -5.52 -17.99
C LEU A 80 -15.71 -6.00 -19.38
N ASN A 81 -14.57 -5.50 -19.85
CA ASN A 81 -14.03 -5.78 -21.19
C ASN A 81 -13.65 -7.26 -21.46
N TYR A 82 -13.74 -8.14 -20.46
CA TYR A 82 -13.51 -9.57 -20.61
C TYR A 82 -14.69 -10.32 -21.30
N PHE A 83 -15.88 -9.74 -21.32
CA PHE A 83 -17.02 -10.36 -22.03
C PHE A 83 -16.96 -10.07 -23.53
N LEU A 84 -17.24 -11.08 -24.36
CA LEU A 84 -17.33 -10.92 -25.82
C LEU A 84 -18.62 -10.20 -26.25
N THR A 85 -19.70 -10.33 -25.48
CA THR A 85 -21.00 -9.71 -25.78
C THR A 85 -21.05 -8.27 -25.24
N PRO A 86 -21.35 -7.25 -26.07
CA PRO A 86 -21.34 -5.84 -25.65
C PRO A 86 -22.27 -5.53 -24.48
N SER A 87 -23.47 -6.11 -24.44
CA SER A 87 -24.44 -5.90 -23.37
C SER A 87 -23.97 -6.38 -21.99
N LYS A 88 -23.02 -7.32 -21.94
CA LYS A 88 -22.45 -7.81 -20.69
C LYS A 88 -21.23 -6.99 -20.22
N ARG A 89 -20.72 -6.08 -21.05
CA ARG A 89 -19.58 -5.21 -20.71
C ARG A 89 -19.98 -4.01 -19.86
N LEU A 90 -21.24 -3.60 -20.03
CA LEU A 90 -21.84 -2.41 -19.46
C LEU A 90 -22.20 -2.64 -17.99
N VAL A 91 -21.84 -1.67 -17.16
CA VAL A 91 -22.12 -1.67 -15.71
C VAL A 91 -22.62 -0.29 -15.33
N SER A 92 -23.45 -0.19 -14.28
CA SER A 92 -23.89 1.09 -13.73
C SER A 92 -22.71 2.06 -13.49
N ASN A 93 -22.95 3.34 -13.76
CA ASN A 93 -22.00 4.44 -13.57
C ASN A 93 -21.43 4.55 -12.14
N GLU A 94 -22.09 4.01 -11.12
CA GLU A 94 -21.60 3.99 -9.73
C GLU A 94 -20.23 3.30 -9.62
N TYR A 95 -19.93 2.36 -10.52
CA TYR A 95 -18.67 1.64 -10.55
C TYR A 95 -17.48 2.47 -11.04
N ILE A 96 -17.68 3.70 -11.52
CA ILE A 96 -16.57 4.59 -11.89
C ILE A 96 -15.70 4.95 -10.68
N TYR A 97 -16.30 5.01 -9.48
CA TYR A 97 -15.58 5.29 -8.23
C TYR A 97 -14.69 4.12 -7.76
N LEU A 98 -14.81 2.94 -8.40
CA LEU A 98 -13.97 1.79 -8.10
C LEU A 98 -12.50 2.06 -8.46
N PHE A 99 -12.23 2.83 -9.52
CA PHE A 99 -10.88 3.18 -9.94
C PHE A 99 -10.12 3.99 -8.88
N PRO A 100 -10.59 5.19 -8.47
CA PRO A 100 -9.91 5.96 -7.43
C PRO A 100 -9.87 5.24 -6.08
N PHE A 101 -10.88 4.42 -5.77
CA PHE A 101 -10.84 3.60 -4.57
C PHE A 101 -9.71 2.56 -4.59
N LEU A 102 -9.52 1.85 -5.72
CA LEU A 102 -8.42 0.90 -5.87
C LEU A 102 -7.06 1.60 -5.83
N THR A 103 -6.90 2.72 -6.52
CA THR A 103 -5.67 3.53 -6.51
C THR A 103 -5.30 3.92 -5.08
N LEU A 104 -6.27 4.42 -4.29
CA LEU A 104 -6.07 4.77 -2.88
C LEU A 104 -5.67 3.56 -2.02
N LEU A 105 -6.35 2.43 -2.19
CA LEU A 105 -6.10 1.21 -1.42
C LEU A 105 -4.69 0.67 -1.71
N ILE A 106 -4.29 0.63 -2.98
CA ILE A 106 -2.96 0.18 -3.42
C ILE A 106 -1.87 1.10 -2.87
N LEU A 107 -2.09 2.42 -2.90
CA LEU A 107 -1.18 3.40 -2.32
C LEU A 107 -0.96 3.14 -0.82
N ILE A 108 -2.03 3.02 -0.03
CA ILE A 108 -1.95 2.83 1.43
C ILE A 108 -1.24 1.52 1.77
N ILE A 109 -1.63 0.42 1.14
CA ILE A 109 -1.04 -0.90 1.40
C ILE A 109 0.43 -0.92 1.02
N SER A 110 0.78 -0.39 -0.15
CA SER A 110 2.16 -0.41 -0.64
C SER A 110 3.08 0.46 0.20
N ILE A 111 2.64 1.64 0.66
CA ILE A 111 3.40 2.48 1.59
C ILE A 111 3.59 1.76 2.92
N SER A 112 2.53 1.16 3.46
CA SER A 112 2.60 0.42 4.74
C SER A 112 3.58 -0.75 4.68
N LEU A 113 3.50 -1.55 3.61
CA LEU A 113 4.42 -2.67 3.36
C LEU A 113 5.85 -2.16 3.15
N SER A 114 6.06 -1.19 2.28
CA SER A 114 7.38 -0.62 2.00
C SER A 114 8.05 -0.13 3.28
N ASN A 115 7.33 0.64 4.10
CA ASN A 115 7.84 1.13 5.38
C ASN A 115 8.17 -0.01 6.37
N SER A 116 7.32 -1.05 6.44
CA SER A 116 7.55 -2.19 7.34
C SER A 116 8.72 -3.07 6.91
N TYR A 117 8.97 -3.20 5.61
CA TYR A 117 10.04 -4.05 5.08
C TYR A 117 11.35 -3.28 4.81
N TYR A 118 11.35 -1.95 4.87
CA TYR A 118 12.53 -1.13 4.58
C TYR A 118 13.78 -1.50 5.41
N HIS A 119 13.59 -1.77 6.71
CA HIS A 119 14.68 -2.18 7.61
C HIS A 119 15.18 -3.60 7.33
N LYS A 120 14.28 -4.52 6.95
CA LYS A 120 14.65 -5.92 6.68
C LYS A 120 15.34 -6.05 5.32
N GLU A 121 14.73 -5.48 4.28
CA GLU A 121 15.18 -5.58 2.90
C GLU A 121 14.89 -4.28 2.13
N ARG A 122 15.91 -3.42 2.06
CA ARG A 122 15.81 -2.10 1.40
C ARG A 122 15.43 -2.20 -0.07
N GLU A 123 16.02 -3.13 -0.81
CA GLU A 123 15.76 -3.27 -2.25
C GLU A 123 14.34 -3.79 -2.51
N LEU A 124 13.85 -4.74 -1.69
CA LEU A 124 12.46 -5.19 -1.76
C LEU A 124 11.49 -4.02 -1.56
N SER A 125 11.73 -3.16 -0.56
CA SER A 125 10.90 -1.98 -0.34
C SER A 125 10.87 -1.02 -1.53
N LYS A 126 12.01 -0.80 -2.21
CA LYS A 126 12.04 0.04 -3.42
C LYS A 126 11.29 -0.61 -4.57
N THR A 127 11.44 -1.92 -4.75
CA THR A 127 10.70 -2.67 -5.76
C THR A 127 9.19 -2.56 -5.53
N VAL A 128 8.71 -2.67 -4.28
CA VAL A 128 7.29 -2.49 -3.95
C VAL A 128 6.80 -1.10 -4.34
N LEU A 129 7.57 -0.03 -4.08
CA LEU A 129 7.21 1.33 -4.48
C LEU A 129 7.16 1.50 -6.01
N ILE A 130 8.08 0.89 -6.75
CA ILE A 130 8.08 0.93 -8.22
C ILE A 130 6.86 0.17 -8.77
N VAL A 131 6.57 -1.02 -8.24
CA VAL A 131 5.40 -1.82 -8.64
C VAL A 131 4.11 -1.06 -8.34
N MET A 132 4.00 -0.45 -7.16
CA MET A 132 2.88 0.42 -6.80
C MET A 132 2.69 1.53 -7.85
N LEU A 133 3.78 2.23 -8.22
CA LEU A 133 3.71 3.30 -9.20
C LEU A 133 3.22 2.79 -10.57
N LEU A 134 3.74 1.66 -11.05
CA LEU A 134 3.34 1.07 -12.33
C LEU A 134 1.88 0.61 -12.33
N VAL A 135 1.40 0.07 -11.21
CA VAL A 135 0.00 -0.34 -11.06
C VAL A 135 -0.91 0.89 -11.05
N ASN A 136 -0.60 1.93 -10.27
CA ASN A 136 -1.39 3.16 -10.22
C ASN A 136 -1.41 3.88 -11.58
N LEU A 137 -0.28 3.91 -12.30
CA LEU A 137 -0.23 4.40 -13.68
C LEU A 137 -1.15 3.59 -14.60
N SER A 138 -1.13 2.27 -14.50
CA SER A 138 -1.97 1.40 -15.34
C SER A 138 -3.46 1.61 -15.07
N ILE A 139 -3.86 1.73 -13.80
CA ILE A 139 -5.25 2.03 -13.41
C ILE A 139 -5.68 3.37 -13.98
N CYS A 140 -4.86 4.41 -13.83
CA CYS A 140 -5.13 5.74 -14.35
C CYS A 140 -5.25 5.74 -15.89
N LEU A 141 -4.39 5.00 -16.61
CA LEU A 141 -4.50 4.88 -18.07
C LEU A 141 -5.77 4.16 -18.50
N ILE A 142 -6.18 3.09 -17.80
CA ILE A 142 -7.45 2.39 -18.08
C ILE A 142 -8.63 3.34 -17.84
N PHE A 143 -8.60 4.09 -16.74
CA PHE A 143 -9.61 5.09 -16.41
C PHE A 143 -9.69 6.19 -17.47
N LEU A 144 -8.56 6.75 -17.89
CA LEU A 144 -8.53 7.77 -18.95
C LEU A 144 -9.04 7.20 -20.28
N ASN A 145 -8.66 5.99 -20.64
CA ASN A 145 -9.17 5.34 -21.86
C ASN A 145 -10.69 5.15 -21.81
N LEU A 146 -11.26 4.82 -20.65
CA LEU A 146 -12.70 4.76 -20.45
C LEU A 146 -13.34 6.15 -20.66
N PHE A 147 -12.74 7.21 -20.11
CA PHE A 147 -13.25 8.58 -20.25
C PHE A 147 -13.13 9.15 -21.67
N TYR A 148 -12.04 8.88 -22.39
CA TYR A 148 -11.86 9.32 -23.77
C TYR A 148 -12.65 8.48 -24.79
N LEU A 149 -13.20 7.34 -24.37
CA LEU A 149 -14.14 6.54 -25.18
C LEU A 149 -15.55 7.14 -25.19
N PHE A 150 -15.87 8.03 -24.24
CA PHE A 150 -17.11 8.82 -24.21
C PHE A 150 -16.97 10.07 -25.06
#